data_AF-A0A6N9TE71-F1
#
_entry.id   AF-A0A6N9TE71-F1
#
_cell.length_a   1.000
_cell.length_b   1.000
_cell.length_c   1.000
_cell.angle_alpha   90.00
_cell.angle_beta   90.00
_cell.angle_gamma   90.00
#
_symmetry.space_group_name_H-M   'P 1'
#
loop_
_entity.id
_entity.type
_entity.pdbx_description
1 polymer ?
#
loop_
_entity_poly.entity_id
_entity_poly.type
_entity_poly.pdbx_seq_one_letter_code
_entity_poly.pdbx_strand_id
1 'polypeptide(L)'
;MKKHKYISNIELINLLNKATGSELKSLTNIIKGEGAPNMSPEDICRELFEKGGYLRAVNQVKEKLKVSYALTGKRTIEEIDAFEKLTLEEHEAASIGRRYIKECEEKVIVKLLELTYKNMSDEDRALFDKSVQKVASQYGKSSKGLIGTAGLMAVANMGGFATYTLMSSVLSALSFGTLGFGAYTTASSLLSTVIGPVGWVGLGAYALYKLGQPNYKKLIPAVATIGSIRQRVIFESQNDNGSLDKEEKKHTLPFIIIGLVILVFVVMASF
;
A
#
# COMPACT_ATOMS: atom_id res chain seq x y z
N MET A 1 -4.85 22.54 -23.46
CA MET A 1 -6.04 22.41 -22.58
C MET A 1 -5.76 21.29 -21.59
N LYS A 2 -5.75 21.54 -20.27
CA LYS A 2 -5.42 20.49 -19.28
C LYS A 2 -6.53 19.43 -19.27
N LYS A 3 -6.18 18.17 -19.56
CA LYS A 3 -7.13 17.03 -19.69
C LYS A 3 -7.85 16.71 -18.36
N HIS A 4 -7.33 17.20 -17.24
CA HIS A 4 -7.88 17.00 -15.89
C HIS A 4 -7.99 18.32 -15.13
N LYS A 5 -9.03 18.43 -14.28
CA LYS A 5 -9.34 19.62 -13.47
C LYS A 5 -8.47 19.78 -12.21
N TYR A 6 -7.83 18.69 -11.77
CA TYR A 6 -7.09 18.62 -10.51
C TYR A 6 -5.67 18.10 -10.74
N ILE A 7 -4.67 18.73 -10.11
CA ILE A 7 -3.25 18.34 -10.18
C ILE A 7 -3.08 16.90 -9.67
N SER A 8 -3.67 16.60 -8.52
CA SER A 8 -3.56 15.31 -7.85
C SER A 8 -4.10 14.15 -8.71
N ASN A 9 -5.05 14.39 -9.61
CA ASN A 9 -5.55 13.37 -10.53
C ASN A 9 -4.50 13.00 -11.58
N ILE A 10 -3.73 13.97 -12.08
CA ILE A 10 -2.65 13.72 -13.05
C ILE A 10 -1.56 12.87 -12.37
N GLU A 11 -1.18 13.24 -11.15
CA GLU A 11 -0.17 12.51 -10.39
C GLU A 11 -0.63 11.11 -9.99
N LEU A 12 -1.91 10.95 -9.67
CA LEU A 12 -2.51 9.66 -9.40
C LEU A 12 -2.44 8.77 -10.65
N ILE A 13 -2.85 9.27 -11.82
CA ILE A 13 -2.79 8.49 -13.07
C ILE A 13 -1.34 8.06 -13.35
N ASN A 14 -0.37 8.96 -13.16
CA ASN A 14 1.05 8.62 -13.30
C ASN A 14 1.52 7.53 -12.32
N LEU A 15 1.01 7.53 -11.09
CA LEU A 15 1.27 6.44 -10.15
C LEU A 15 0.60 5.13 -10.61
N LEU A 16 -0.68 5.19 -11.00
CA LEU A 16 -1.46 4.02 -11.39
C LEU A 16 -0.95 3.37 -12.69
N ASN A 17 -0.31 4.14 -13.58
CA ASN A 17 0.41 3.61 -14.74
C ASN A 17 1.60 2.72 -14.35
N LYS A 18 2.10 2.83 -13.10
CA LYS A 18 3.13 1.94 -12.53
C LYS A 18 2.54 0.80 -11.70
N ALA A 19 1.21 0.73 -11.58
CA ALA A 19 0.54 -0.33 -10.85
C ALA A 19 0.57 -1.64 -11.65
N THR A 20 0.63 -2.76 -10.95
CA THR A 20 0.52 -4.08 -11.57
C THR A 20 -0.92 -4.35 -12.02
N GLY A 21 -1.09 -5.33 -12.92
CA GLY A 21 -2.43 -5.72 -13.37
C GLY A 21 -3.35 -6.19 -12.24
N SER A 22 -2.82 -6.81 -11.18
CA SER A 22 -3.58 -7.23 -10.00
C SER A 22 -3.95 -6.05 -9.09
N GLU A 23 -3.09 -5.04 -8.96
CA GLU A 23 -3.39 -3.81 -8.23
C GLU A 23 -4.52 -3.02 -8.89
N LEU A 24 -4.49 -2.88 -10.22
CA LEU A 24 -5.57 -2.27 -11.00
C LEU A 24 -6.86 -3.10 -10.90
N LYS A 25 -6.75 -4.43 -10.90
CA LYS A 25 -7.90 -5.33 -10.69
C LYS A 25 -8.57 -5.08 -9.34
N SER A 26 -7.79 -4.87 -8.28
CA SER A 26 -8.37 -4.64 -6.96
C SER A 26 -9.02 -3.28 -6.81
N LEU A 27 -8.44 -2.23 -7.39
CA LEU A 27 -9.13 -0.94 -7.52
C LEU A 27 -10.42 -1.07 -8.33
N THR A 28 -10.39 -1.85 -9.41
CA THR A 28 -11.58 -2.16 -10.22
C THR A 28 -12.65 -2.86 -9.40
N ASN A 29 -12.28 -3.89 -8.62
CA ASN A 29 -13.22 -4.63 -7.77
C ASN A 29 -13.85 -3.75 -6.70
N ILE A 30 -13.09 -2.79 -6.13
CA ILE A 30 -13.64 -1.80 -5.20
C ILE A 30 -14.72 -0.94 -5.88
N ILE A 31 -14.53 -0.58 -7.15
CA ILE A 31 -15.44 0.28 -7.91
C ILE A 31 -16.67 -0.48 -8.41
N LYS A 32 -16.46 -1.59 -9.12
CA LYS A 32 -17.49 -2.30 -9.90
C LYS A 32 -17.91 -3.65 -9.31
N GLY A 33 -17.22 -4.16 -8.29
CA GLY A 33 -17.43 -5.50 -7.74
C GLY A 33 -16.58 -6.57 -8.42
N GLU A 34 -16.60 -7.79 -7.88
CA GLU A 34 -15.82 -8.91 -8.40
C GLU A 34 -16.25 -9.31 -9.82
N GLY A 35 -15.29 -9.81 -10.60
CA GLY A 35 -15.53 -10.27 -11.98
C GLY A 35 -15.46 -9.18 -13.06
N ALA A 36 -15.51 -7.89 -12.70
CA ALA A 36 -15.45 -6.79 -13.67
C ALA A 36 -14.10 -6.72 -14.41
N PRO A 37 -14.04 -6.41 -15.72
CA PRO A 37 -12.78 -6.30 -16.46
C PRO A 37 -11.91 -5.16 -15.91
N ASN A 38 -10.59 -5.30 -15.97
CA ASN A 38 -9.65 -4.30 -15.47
C ASN A 38 -9.93 -2.92 -16.08
N MET A 39 -10.10 -1.93 -15.22
CA MET A 39 -10.23 -0.53 -15.62
C MET A 39 -8.86 0.09 -15.88
N SER A 40 -8.80 1.06 -16.80
CA SER A 40 -7.61 1.87 -17.01
C SER A 40 -7.34 2.79 -15.81
N PRO A 41 -6.09 3.24 -15.59
CA PRO A 41 -5.74 4.30 -14.64
C PRO A 41 -6.64 5.54 -14.74
N GLU A 42 -6.95 5.98 -15.95
CA GLU A 42 -7.84 7.12 -16.21
C GLU A 42 -9.27 6.86 -15.77
N ASP A 43 -9.81 5.67 -16.07
CA ASP A 43 -11.18 5.30 -15.70
C ASP A 43 -11.32 5.14 -14.18
N ILE A 44 -10.33 4.53 -13.52
CA ILE A 44 -10.25 4.44 -12.06
C ILE A 44 -10.25 5.85 -11.45
N CYS A 45 -9.37 6.73 -11.96
CA CYS A 45 -9.27 8.09 -11.48
C CYS A 45 -10.58 8.86 -11.68
N ARG A 46 -11.24 8.69 -12.82
CA ARG A 46 -12.52 9.35 -13.13
C ARG A 46 -13.62 8.85 -12.21
N GLU A 47 -13.81 7.55 -12.09
CA GLU A 47 -14.92 6.97 -11.31
C GLU A 47 -14.82 7.25 -9.81
N LEU A 48 -13.60 7.30 -9.26
CA LEU A 48 -13.41 7.56 -7.83
C LEU A 48 -13.23 9.03 -7.49
N PHE A 49 -12.60 9.84 -8.37
CA PHE A 49 -12.05 11.14 -7.99
C PHE A 49 -12.38 12.29 -8.96
N GLU A 50 -13.32 12.11 -9.88
CA GLU A 50 -13.79 13.19 -10.76
C GLU A 50 -14.37 14.37 -9.95
N LYS A 51 -15.09 14.09 -8.87
CA LYS A 51 -15.71 15.11 -8.01
C LYS A 51 -14.76 15.57 -6.91
N GLY A 52 -13.80 16.41 -7.28
CA GLY A 52 -12.97 17.16 -6.33
C GLY A 52 -11.52 16.72 -6.21
N GLY A 53 -11.07 15.76 -7.01
CA GLY A 53 -9.68 15.36 -7.06
C GLY A 53 -9.27 14.34 -6.01
N TYR A 54 -8.14 13.69 -6.24
CA TYR A 54 -7.59 12.69 -5.34
C TYR A 54 -7.15 13.29 -3.99
N LEU A 55 -6.61 14.51 -3.99
CA LEU A 55 -6.21 15.20 -2.76
C LEU A 55 -7.38 15.37 -1.78
N ARG A 56 -8.56 15.74 -2.29
CA ARG A 56 -9.78 15.86 -1.50
C ARG A 56 -10.23 14.52 -0.93
N ALA A 57 -10.18 13.46 -1.73
CA ALA A 57 -10.53 12.11 -1.28
C ALA A 57 -9.63 11.66 -0.12
N VAL A 58 -8.32 11.90 -0.23
CA VAL A 58 -7.36 11.62 0.84
C VAL A 58 -7.70 12.44 2.10
N ASN A 59 -8.03 13.73 1.95
CA ASN A 59 -8.44 14.56 3.09
C ASN A 59 -9.70 14.01 3.78
N GLN A 60 -10.72 13.61 3.01
CA GLN A 60 -11.95 13.03 3.54
C GLN A 60 -11.68 11.73 4.31
N VAL A 61 -10.82 10.85 3.78
CA VAL A 61 -10.44 9.60 4.47
C VAL A 61 -9.67 9.90 5.76
N LYS A 62 -8.75 10.87 5.73
CA LYS A 62 -8.00 11.32 6.92
C LYS A 62 -8.95 11.84 8.00
N GLU A 63 -9.86 12.75 7.67
CA GLU A 63 -10.87 13.28 8.61
C GLU A 63 -11.74 12.15 9.19
N LYS A 64 -12.18 11.25 8.32
CA LYS A 64 -13.03 10.12 8.68
C LYS A 64 -12.35 9.15 9.65
N LEU A 65 -11.08 8.86 9.44
CA LEU A 65 -10.26 7.99 10.30
C LEU A 65 -9.62 8.75 11.47
N LYS A 66 -9.88 10.05 11.61
CA LYS A 66 -9.32 10.93 12.64
C LYS A 66 -7.78 10.87 12.66
N VAL A 67 -7.18 10.82 11.48
CA VAL A 67 -5.72 10.81 11.30
C VAL A 67 -5.18 12.22 11.51
N SER A 68 -4.21 12.37 12.42
CA SER A 68 -3.59 13.67 12.72
C SER A 68 -2.45 13.97 11.76
N TYR A 69 -2.75 14.79 10.74
CA TYR A 69 -1.82 15.46 9.86
C TYR A 69 -2.48 16.72 9.28
N ALA A 70 -1.78 17.85 9.27
CA ALA A 70 -2.32 19.12 8.82
C ALA A 70 -1.67 19.55 7.52
N LEU A 71 -2.47 20.17 6.65
CA LEU A 71 -1.92 20.85 5.49
C LEU A 71 -1.09 22.04 6.00
N THR A 72 0.10 22.21 5.42
CA THR A 72 1.00 23.28 5.85
C THR A 72 0.47 24.64 5.38
N GLY A 73 0.36 25.60 6.31
CA GLY A 73 -0.13 26.95 6.03
C GLY A 73 -1.67 27.07 6.11
N LYS A 74 -2.18 28.31 6.03
CA LYS A 74 -3.62 28.62 6.00
C LYS A 74 -4.19 28.43 4.58
N ARG A 75 -3.92 27.28 3.95
CA ARG A 75 -4.34 26.95 2.58
C ARG A 75 -5.46 25.90 2.62
N THR A 76 -6.36 25.97 1.67
CA THR A 76 -7.41 24.97 1.42
C THR A 76 -6.92 23.92 0.43
N ILE A 77 -7.63 22.79 0.35
CA ILE A 77 -7.34 21.71 -0.60
C ILE A 77 -7.51 22.20 -2.04
N GLU A 78 -8.55 22.97 -2.30
CA GLU A 78 -8.86 23.51 -3.62
C GLU A 78 -7.78 24.48 -4.13
N GLU A 79 -7.22 25.31 -3.25
CA GLU A 79 -6.18 26.31 -3.59
C GLU A 79 -4.83 25.71 -4.01
N ILE A 80 -4.63 24.42 -3.77
CA ILE A 80 -3.40 23.69 -4.13
C ILE A 80 -3.63 22.53 -5.11
N ASP A 81 -4.87 22.27 -5.51
CA ASP A 81 -5.20 21.11 -6.35
C ASP A 81 -6.01 21.47 -7.59
N ALA A 82 -7.01 22.35 -7.47
CA ALA A 82 -7.86 22.72 -8.58
C ALA A 82 -7.17 23.78 -9.45
N PHE A 83 -6.92 23.47 -10.72
CA PHE A 83 -6.18 24.38 -11.62
C PHE A 83 -6.79 25.78 -11.71
N GLU A 84 -8.11 25.88 -11.66
CA GLU A 84 -8.85 27.14 -11.75
C GLU A 84 -8.78 28.00 -10.47
N LYS A 85 -8.29 27.44 -9.36
CA LYS A 85 -8.28 28.06 -8.03
C LYS A 85 -6.88 28.15 -7.41
N LEU A 86 -5.84 27.84 -8.18
CA LEU A 86 -4.47 27.86 -7.66
C LEU A 86 -4.10 29.27 -7.17
N THR A 87 -3.54 29.32 -5.97
CA THR A 87 -3.01 30.55 -5.37
C THR A 87 -1.48 30.65 -5.48
N LEU A 88 -0.86 29.65 -6.11
CA LEU A 88 0.59 29.45 -6.20
C LEU A 88 0.95 28.96 -7.59
N GLU A 89 2.24 29.03 -7.89
CA GLU A 89 2.79 28.33 -9.05
C GLU A 89 2.47 26.84 -9.00
N GLU A 90 2.12 26.28 -10.16
CA GLU A 90 1.66 24.89 -10.29
C GLU A 90 2.64 23.89 -9.69
N HIS A 91 3.96 24.10 -9.89
CA HIS A 91 4.98 23.23 -9.33
C HIS A 91 5.01 23.25 -7.79
N GLU A 92 4.83 24.43 -7.18
CA GLU A 92 4.77 24.56 -5.72
C GLU A 92 3.51 23.88 -5.18
N ALA A 93 2.34 24.18 -5.76
CA ALA A 93 1.07 23.56 -5.40
C ALA A 93 1.14 22.02 -5.47
N ALA A 94 1.66 21.49 -6.58
CA ALA A 94 1.87 20.06 -6.78
C ALA A 94 2.82 19.47 -5.72
N SER A 95 3.93 20.15 -5.39
CA SER A 95 4.87 19.67 -4.37
C SER A 95 4.24 19.55 -2.98
N ILE A 96 3.39 20.50 -2.62
CA ILE A 96 2.66 20.52 -1.34
C ILE A 96 1.60 19.43 -1.33
N GLY A 97 0.80 19.33 -2.39
CA GLY A 97 -0.20 18.29 -2.58
C GLY A 97 0.40 16.89 -2.48
N ARG A 98 1.49 16.62 -3.19
CA ARG A 98 2.23 15.34 -3.13
C ARG A 98 2.65 14.99 -1.71
N ARG A 99 3.25 15.93 -0.98
CA ARG A 99 3.69 15.70 0.40
C ARG A 99 2.50 15.38 1.29
N TYR A 100 1.43 16.16 1.18
CA TYR A 100 0.23 15.95 1.99
C TYR A 100 -0.43 14.60 1.73
N ILE A 101 -0.54 14.21 0.46
CA ILE A 101 -1.10 12.93 0.04
C ILE A 101 -0.29 11.78 0.64
N LYS A 102 1.03 11.79 0.46
CA LYS A 102 1.92 10.71 0.94
C LYS A 102 1.79 10.48 2.46
N GLU A 103 1.84 11.55 3.23
CA GLU A 103 1.75 11.50 4.69
C GLU A 103 0.38 11.01 5.17
N CYS A 104 -0.69 11.48 4.53
CA CYS A 104 -2.04 11.02 4.85
C CYS A 104 -2.23 9.55 4.46
N GLU A 105 -1.82 9.12 3.27
CA GLU A 105 -1.88 7.72 2.81
C GLU A 105 -1.16 6.79 3.80
N GLU A 106 0.07 7.14 4.21
CA GLU A 106 0.84 6.35 5.16
C GLU A 106 0.14 6.21 6.52
N LYS A 107 -0.33 7.33 7.08
CA LYS A 107 -1.04 7.30 8.36
C LYS A 107 -2.40 6.58 8.27
N VAL A 108 -3.08 6.65 7.12
CA VAL A 108 -4.31 5.88 6.86
C VAL A 108 -3.99 4.38 6.90
N ILE A 109 -2.92 3.95 6.23
CA ILE A 109 -2.46 2.56 6.25
C ILE A 109 -2.14 2.11 7.67
N VAL A 110 -1.34 2.89 8.41
CA VAL A 110 -1.00 2.58 9.82
C VAL A 110 -2.26 2.47 10.68
N LYS A 111 -3.23 3.37 10.48
CA LYS A 111 -4.51 3.33 11.21
C LYS A 111 -5.31 2.07 10.89
N LEU A 112 -5.34 1.66 9.63
CA LEU A 112 -6.00 0.41 9.23
C LEU A 112 -5.30 -0.81 9.85
N LEU A 113 -3.97 -0.86 9.85
CA LEU A 113 -3.19 -1.91 10.51
C LEU A 113 -3.49 -1.99 12.02
N GLU A 114 -3.57 -0.85 12.70
CA GLU A 114 -3.94 -0.77 14.11
C GLU A 114 -5.35 -1.33 14.36
N LEU A 115 -6.31 -0.98 13.50
CA LEU A 115 -7.68 -1.49 13.58
C LEU A 115 -7.74 -2.99 13.28
N THR A 116 -7.01 -3.49 12.29
CA THR A 116 -6.98 -4.91 11.99
C THR A 116 -6.36 -5.70 13.15
N TYR A 117 -5.21 -5.27 13.68
CA TYR A 117 -4.56 -5.94 14.83
C TYR A 117 -5.51 -6.10 16.03
N LYS A 118 -6.29 -5.04 16.35
CA LYS A 118 -7.27 -5.08 17.43
C LYS A 118 -8.38 -6.12 17.22
N ASN A 119 -8.70 -6.45 15.98
CA ASN A 119 -9.76 -7.40 15.62
C ASN A 119 -9.25 -8.80 15.22
N MET A 120 -7.93 -9.03 15.23
CA MET A 120 -7.32 -10.35 14.99
C MET A 120 -7.56 -11.31 16.15
N SER A 121 -7.54 -12.62 15.86
CA SER A 121 -7.47 -13.66 16.90
C SER A 121 -6.11 -13.62 17.60
N ASP A 122 -5.97 -14.34 18.72
CA ASP A 122 -4.69 -14.37 19.44
C ASP A 122 -3.59 -15.07 18.63
N GLU A 123 -3.93 -16.07 17.81
CA GLU A 123 -3.00 -16.72 16.87
C GLU A 123 -2.53 -15.73 15.80
N ASP A 124 -3.45 -15.00 15.18
CA ASP A 124 -3.15 -14.01 14.14
C ASP A 124 -2.33 -12.85 14.69
N ARG A 125 -2.61 -12.40 15.92
CA ARG A 125 -1.80 -11.39 16.61
C ARG A 125 -0.37 -11.86 16.86
N ALA A 126 -0.17 -13.12 17.22
CA ALA A 126 1.16 -13.68 17.39
C ALA A 126 1.96 -13.70 16.07
N LEU A 127 1.30 -13.99 14.94
CA LEU A 127 1.90 -13.90 13.60
C LEU A 127 2.21 -12.45 13.21
N PHE A 128 1.32 -11.52 13.55
CA PHE A 128 1.55 -10.09 13.36
C PHE A 128 2.77 -9.60 14.14
N ASP A 129 2.84 -9.94 15.43
CA ASP A 129 3.93 -9.54 16.33
C ASP A 129 5.27 -10.10 15.87
N LYS A 130 5.31 -11.37 15.42
CA LYS A 130 6.51 -11.94 14.79
C LYS A 130 6.94 -11.15 13.55
N SER A 131 5.98 -10.69 12.74
CA SER A 131 6.27 -9.89 11.55
C SER A 131 6.81 -8.51 11.91
N VAL A 132 6.26 -7.85 12.93
CA VAL A 132 6.78 -6.60 13.50
C VAL A 132 8.22 -6.76 13.95
N GLN A 133 8.51 -7.80 14.73
CA GLN A 133 9.86 -8.05 15.24
C GLN A 133 10.86 -8.33 14.10
N LYS A 134 10.45 -9.11 13.10
CA LYS A 134 11.26 -9.40 11.91
C LYS A 134 11.61 -8.12 11.15
N VAL A 135 10.61 -7.28 10.86
CA VAL A 135 10.83 -6.01 10.16
C VAL A 135 11.68 -5.08 11.00
N ALA A 136 11.40 -4.88 12.29
CA ALA A 136 12.21 -4.03 13.14
C ALA A 136 13.70 -4.46 13.18
N SER A 137 13.96 -5.77 13.17
CA SER A 137 15.32 -6.32 13.12
C SER A 137 16.04 -6.00 11.80
N GLN A 138 15.33 -6.05 10.67
CA GLN A 138 15.89 -5.71 9.35
C GLN A 138 16.33 -4.24 9.26
N TYR A 139 15.75 -3.37 10.08
CA TYR A 139 16.07 -1.94 10.14
C TYR A 139 16.99 -1.60 11.33
N GLY A 140 17.68 -2.61 11.89
CA GLY A 140 18.73 -2.42 12.89
C GLY A 140 18.22 -2.01 14.29
N LYS A 141 16.93 -2.24 14.61
CA LYS A 141 16.37 -1.98 15.93
C LYS A 141 16.30 -3.27 16.76
N SER A 142 16.45 -3.11 18.08
CA SER A 142 16.15 -4.20 19.02
C SER A 142 14.68 -4.58 18.87
N SER A 143 14.44 -5.81 18.45
CA SER A 143 13.10 -6.32 18.13
C SER A 143 12.43 -7.04 19.29
N LYS A 144 13.21 -7.47 20.31
CA LYS A 144 12.66 -8.14 21.49
C LYS A 144 11.73 -7.18 22.24
N GLY A 145 10.46 -7.58 22.39
CA GLY A 145 9.43 -6.81 23.10
C GLY A 145 8.61 -5.85 22.23
N LEU A 146 8.90 -5.72 20.93
CA LEU A 146 8.05 -4.98 20.01
C LEU A 146 6.83 -5.85 19.65
N ILE A 147 5.74 -5.64 20.38
CA ILE A 147 4.47 -6.34 20.20
C ILE A 147 3.31 -5.36 20.06
N GLY A 148 2.26 -5.82 19.41
CA GLY A 148 1.02 -5.13 19.15
C GLY A 148 1.16 -3.73 18.58
N THR A 149 0.25 -2.86 19.00
CA THR A 149 0.17 -1.50 18.44
C THR A 149 1.43 -0.68 18.72
N ALA A 150 2.12 -0.90 19.84
CA ALA A 150 3.39 -0.24 20.13
C ALA A 150 4.50 -0.68 19.16
N GLY A 151 4.60 -1.98 18.88
CA GLY A 151 5.51 -2.52 17.89
C GLY A 151 5.21 -2.03 16.47
N LEU A 152 3.92 -2.00 16.08
CA LEU A 152 3.48 -1.39 14.82
C LEU A 152 3.93 0.06 14.71
N MET A 153 3.71 0.88 15.75
CA MET A 153 4.13 2.28 15.73
C MET A 153 5.65 2.42 15.66
N ALA A 154 6.40 1.54 16.31
CA ALA A 154 7.86 1.52 16.22
C ALA A 154 8.31 1.30 14.76
N VAL A 155 7.70 0.35 14.05
CA VAL A 155 7.98 0.09 12.63
C VAL A 155 7.49 1.24 11.75
N ALA A 156 6.29 1.79 12.00
CA ALA A 156 5.76 2.91 11.23
C ALA A 156 6.64 4.15 11.32
N ASN A 157 7.23 4.44 12.49
CA ASN A 157 8.18 5.54 12.65
C ASN A 157 9.52 5.32 11.94
N MET A 158 9.81 4.11 11.45
CA MET A 158 10.95 3.86 10.57
C MET A 158 10.67 4.31 9.12
N GLY A 159 9.43 4.68 8.81
CA GLY A 159 8.98 5.26 7.55
C GLY A 159 8.17 4.30 6.67
N GLY A 160 7.66 4.85 5.55
CA GLY A 160 6.74 4.16 4.66
C GLY A 160 7.24 2.81 4.12
N PHE A 161 8.54 2.65 3.89
CA PHE A 161 9.15 1.39 3.45
C PHE A 161 9.06 0.28 4.52
N ALA A 162 9.26 0.64 5.79
CA ALA A 162 9.13 -0.30 6.90
C ALA A 162 7.68 -0.72 7.11
N THR A 163 6.76 0.24 7.00
CA THR A 163 5.32 -0.02 6.99
C THR A 163 4.92 -0.97 5.85
N TYR A 164 5.43 -0.74 4.64
CA TYR A 164 5.19 -1.60 3.47
C TYR A 164 5.73 -3.03 3.66
N THR A 165 6.95 -3.15 4.17
CA THR A 165 7.58 -4.44 4.45
C THR A 165 6.79 -5.21 5.51
N LEU A 166 6.29 -4.50 6.53
CA LEU A 166 5.42 -5.08 7.55
C LEU A 166 4.11 -5.58 6.96
N MET A 167 3.45 -4.76 6.13
CA MET A 167 2.21 -5.17 5.46
C MET A 167 2.39 -6.46 4.67
N SER A 168 3.43 -6.53 3.85
CA SER A 168 3.73 -7.71 3.05
C SER A 168 4.09 -8.92 3.93
N SER A 169 4.85 -8.70 5.01
CA SER A 169 5.27 -9.76 5.92
C SER A 169 4.12 -10.35 6.73
N VAL A 170 3.24 -9.51 7.28
CA VAL A 170 2.05 -9.94 8.04
C VAL A 170 1.13 -10.74 7.13
N LEU A 171 0.87 -10.22 5.93
CA LEU A 171 -0.05 -10.87 5.00
C LEU A 171 0.49 -12.22 4.52
N SER A 172 1.80 -12.28 4.23
CA SER A 172 2.50 -13.54 4.01
C SER A 172 2.36 -14.47 5.22
N ALA A 173 2.65 -14.02 6.44
CA ALA A 173 2.56 -14.84 7.64
C ALA A 173 1.14 -15.39 7.90
N LEU A 174 0.10 -14.59 7.65
CA LEU A 174 -1.29 -15.05 7.78
C LEU A 174 -1.65 -16.04 6.66
N SER A 175 -1.28 -15.75 5.42
CA SER A 175 -1.52 -16.63 4.27
C SER A 175 -0.80 -17.96 4.41
N PHE A 176 0.43 -17.94 4.93
CA PHE A 176 1.31 -19.11 5.04
C PHE A 176 1.20 -19.84 6.39
N GLY A 177 0.69 -19.17 7.43
CA GLY A 177 0.63 -19.70 8.80
C GLY A 177 -0.71 -20.32 9.18
N THR A 178 -1.80 -20.00 8.46
CA THR A 178 -3.16 -20.45 8.79
C THR A 178 -3.76 -21.42 7.76
N LEU A 179 -3.35 -21.34 6.50
CA LEU A 179 -3.79 -22.27 5.46
C LEU A 179 -2.86 -23.48 5.44
N GLY A 180 -3.42 -24.69 5.54
CA GLY A 180 -2.67 -25.94 5.39
C GLY A 180 -2.27 -26.18 3.93
N PHE A 181 -1.20 -26.97 3.72
CA PHE A 181 -0.53 -27.21 2.43
C PHE A 181 -1.49 -27.55 1.24
N GLY A 182 -2.69 -28.08 1.52
CA GLY A 182 -3.72 -28.41 0.51
C GLY A 182 -4.50 -27.22 -0.08
N ALA A 183 -4.57 -26.07 0.59
CA ALA A 183 -5.20 -24.86 0.03
C ALA A 183 -4.26 -24.09 -0.93
N TYR A 184 -2.96 -24.35 -0.88
CA TYR A 184 -1.94 -23.66 -1.70
C TYR A 184 -1.95 -24.10 -3.15
N THR A 185 -2.31 -25.35 -3.43
CA THR A 185 -2.19 -25.96 -4.76
C THR A 185 -3.23 -25.41 -5.75
N THR A 186 -4.31 -24.77 -5.27
CA THR A 186 -5.42 -24.29 -6.12
C THR A 186 -5.26 -22.85 -6.63
N ALA A 187 -4.32 -22.05 -6.10
CA ALA A 187 -4.44 -20.59 -6.15
C ALA A 187 -3.17 -19.82 -6.62
N SER A 188 -2.41 -20.31 -7.59
CA SER A 188 -1.13 -19.68 -8.00
C SER A 188 -1.24 -18.24 -8.54
N SER A 189 -2.41 -17.80 -9.01
CA SER A 189 -2.68 -16.41 -9.44
C SER A 189 -3.47 -15.58 -8.42
N LEU A 190 -4.22 -16.24 -7.51
CA LEU A 190 -4.79 -15.59 -6.33
C LEU A 190 -3.71 -15.23 -5.32
N LEU A 191 -2.65 -16.03 -5.20
CA LEU A 191 -1.57 -15.83 -4.23
C LEU A 191 -0.83 -14.51 -4.43
N SER A 192 -0.61 -14.03 -5.66
CA SER A 192 0.03 -12.70 -5.87
C SER A 192 -0.88 -11.55 -5.41
N THR A 193 -2.21 -11.74 -5.46
CA THR A 193 -3.22 -10.78 -5.00
C THR A 193 -3.43 -10.87 -3.48
N VAL A 194 -3.32 -12.07 -2.91
CA VAL A 194 -3.51 -12.36 -1.48
C VAL A 194 -2.24 -12.14 -0.67
N ILE A 195 -1.04 -12.22 -1.26
CA ILE A 195 0.26 -12.03 -0.57
C ILE A 195 0.85 -10.63 -0.83
N GLY A 196 0.33 -9.90 -1.81
CA GLY A 196 0.74 -8.52 -2.11
C GLY A 196 0.01 -7.47 -1.27
N PRO A 197 0.46 -6.19 -1.28
CA PRO A 197 -0.12 -5.08 -0.49
C PRO A 197 -1.63 -4.86 -0.64
N VAL A 198 -2.20 -5.45 -1.69
CA VAL A 198 -3.61 -5.48 -2.09
C VAL A 198 -4.46 -6.44 -1.25
N GLY A 199 -3.89 -7.53 -0.71
CA GLY A 199 -4.63 -8.49 0.14
C GLY A 199 -5.17 -7.86 1.43
N TRP A 200 -4.59 -6.74 1.85
CA TRP A 200 -5.08 -5.90 2.93
C TRP A 200 -6.44 -5.26 2.65
N VAL A 201 -6.86 -5.11 1.40
CA VAL A 201 -8.18 -4.56 1.07
C VAL A 201 -9.29 -5.44 1.63
N GLY A 202 -9.15 -6.76 1.60
CA GLY A 202 -10.14 -7.69 2.18
C GLY A 202 -10.22 -7.57 3.70
N LEU A 203 -9.06 -7.58 4.39
CA LEU A 203 -8.95 -7.48 5.84
C LEU A 203 -9.35 -6.09 6.38
N GLY A 204 -8.93 -5.02 5.70
CA GLY A 204 -9.28 -3.64 6.02
C GLY A 204 -10.73 -3.31 5.69
N ALA A 205 -11.28 -3.78 4.56
CA ALA A 205 -12.69 -3.60 4.22
C ALA A 205 -13.62 -4.32 5.19
N TYR A 206 -13.26 -5.51 5.70
CA TYR A 206 -14.01 -6.18 6.77
C TYR A 206 -14.04 -5.34 8.05
N ALA A 207 -12.89 -4.82 8.48
CA ALA A 207 -12.81 -3.93 9.65
C ALA A 207 -13.63 -2.63 9.45
N LEU A 208 -13.66 -2.08 8.23
CA LEU A 208 -14.43 -0.89 7.87
C LEU A 208 -15.93 -1.17 7.69
N TYR A 209 -16.31 -2.37 7.29
CA TYR A 209 -17.71 -2.81 7.23
C TYR A 209 -18.35 -2.75 8.62
N LYS A 210 -17.62 -3.16 9.67
CA LYS A 210 -18.04 -2.98 11.08
C LYS A 210 -18.11 -1.52 11.53
N LEU A 211 -17.43 -0.58 10.86
CA LEU A 211 -17.47 0.86 11.17
C LEU A 211 -18.69 1.59 10.55
N GLY A 212 -19.57 0.88 9.83
CA GLY A 212 -20.98 1.26 9.67
C GLY A 212 -21.29 2.52 8.86
N GLN A 213 -20.44 2.98 7.92
CA GLN A 213 -20.74 4.17 7.12
C GLN A 213 -20.75 3.94 5.59
N PRO A 214 -21.93 3.92 4.94
CA PRO A 214 -22.09 3.52 3.54
C PRO A 214 -21.31 4.36 2.52
N ASN A 215 -21.07 5.66 2.77
CA ASN A 215 -20.36 6.53 1.81
C ASN A 215 -18.86 6.26 1.70
N TYR A 216 -18.24 5.62 2.71
CA TYR A 216 -16.80 5.42 2.75
C TYR A 216 -16.36 4.00 2.40
N LYS A 217 -17.32 3.11 2.08
CA LYS A 217 -17.10 1.70 1.76
C LYS A 217 -16.14 1.48 0.57
N LYS A 218 -16.10 2.42 -0.37
CA LYS A 218 -15.17 2.39 -1.52
C LYS A 218 -13.97 3.30 -1.34
N LEU A 219 -14.17 4.47 -0.73
CA LEU A 219 -13.16 5.51 -0.67
C LEU A 219 -11.95 5.15 0.20
N ILE A 220 -12.20 4.62 1.40
CA ILE A 220 -11.13 4.22 2.31
C ILE A 220 -10.28 3.07 1.73
N PRO A 221 -10.86 1.95 1.27
CA PRO A 221 -10.05 0.90 0.66
C PRO A 221 -9.35 1.36 -0.61
N ALA A 222 -9.95 2.25 -1.41
CA ALA A 222 -9.27 2.82 -2.58
C ALA A 222 -8.04 3.66 -2.19
N VAL A 223 -8.17 4.59 -1.24
CA VAL A 223 -7.05 5.42 -0.76
C VAL A 223 -5.95 4.55 -0.14
N ALA A 224 -6.31 3.55 0.66
CA ALA A 224 -5.34 2.63 1.24
C ALA A 224 -4.61 1.81 0.16
N THR A 225 -5.34 1.29 -0.84
CA THR A 225 -4.75 0.55 -1.97
C THR A 225 -3.78 1.43 -2.75
N ILE A 226 -4.16 2.67 -3.05
CA ILE A 226 -3.30 3.62 -3.76
C ILE A 226 -2.05 3.94 -2.94
N GLY A 227 -2.19 4.16 -1.63
CA GLY A 227 -1.05 4.36 -0.74
C GLY A 227 -0.10 3.15 -0.74
N SER A 228 -0.64 1.93 -0.73
CA SER A 228 0.14 0.69 -0.84
C SER A 228 0.90 0.59 -2.17
N ILE A 229 0.24 0.89 -3.29
CA ILE A 229 0.89 0.95 -4.62
C ILE A 229 2.03 1.97 -4.59
N ARG A 230 1.80 3.14 -3.99
CA ARG A 230 2.84 4.18 -3.87
C ARG A 230 4.06 3.70 -3.11
N GLN A 231 3.86 3.03 -1.98
CA GLN A 231 4.97 2.50 -1.18
C GLN A 231 5.76 1.42 -1.94
N ARG A 232 5.06 0.52 -2.67
CA ARG A 232 5.73 -0.46 -3.55
C ARG A 232 6.58 0.22 -4.62
N VAL A 233 6.02 1.18 -5.35
CA VAL A 233 6.72 1.89 -6.43
C VAL A 233 7.95 2.63 -5.89
N ILE A 234 7.84 3.22 -4.69
CA ILE A 234 8.98 3.84 -4.02
C ILE A 234 10.05 2.78 -3.68
N PHE A 235 9.65 1.64 -3.13
CA PHE A 235 10.56 0.55 -2.78
C PHE A 235 11.32 -0.01 -3.99
N GLU A 236 10.62 -0.30 -5.08
CA GLU A 236 11.22 -0.79 -6.32
C GLU A 236 12.22 0.24 -6.88
N SER A 237 11.85 1.53 -6.91
CA SER A 237 12.75 2.58 -7.38
C SER A 237 14.03 2.74 -6.55
N GLN A 238 13.96 2.47 -5.24
CA GLN A 238 15.13 2.54 -4.34
C GLN A 238 16.04 1.33 -4.54
N ASN A 239 15.48 0.14 -4.75
CA ASN A 239 16.26 -1.06 -5.05
C ASN A 239 16.95 -0.95 -6.40
N ASP A 240 16.25 -0.45 -7.42
CA ASP A 240 16.80 -0.28 -8.77
C ASP A 240 17.96 0.73 -8.77
N ASN A 241 17.83 1.84 -8.04
CA ASN A 241 18.92 2.82 -7.87
C ASN A 241 20.09 2.25 -7.04
N GLY A 242 19.82 1.41 -6.04
CA GLY A 242 20.85 0.72 -5.26
C GLY A 242 21.57 -0.40 -6.01
N SER A 243 21.03 -0.89 -7.13
CA SER A 243 21.74 -1.76 -8.08
C SER A 243 22.69 -1.00 -9.00
N LEU A 244 22.38 0.26 -9.36
CA LEU A 244 23.25 1.10 -10.19
C LEU A 244 24.53 1.51 -9.45
N ASP A 245 24.45 1.77 -8.14
CA ASP A 245 25.63 2.03 -7.28
C ASP A 245 26.47 0.77 -7.00
N LYS A 246 25.96 -0.43 -7.32
CA LYS A 246 26.67 -1.70 -7.10
C LYS A 246 27.46 -2.17 -8.32
N GLU A 247 27.17 -1.68 -9.53
CA GLU A 247 27.90 -2.11 -10.73
C GLU A 247 29.34 -1.58 -10.81
N GLU A 248 29.68 -0.51 -10.08
CA GLU A 248 31.07 0.00 -10.03
C GLU A 248 31.97 -0.73 -9.02
N LYS A 249 31.45 -1.64 -8.20
CA LYS A 249 32.25 -2.46 -7.27
C LYS A 249 32.19 -3.94 -7.62
N LYS A 250 33.02 -4.27 -8.61
CA LYS A 250 33.93 -5.42 -8.62
C LYS A 250 33.27 -6.80 -8.68
N HIS A 251 33.23 -7.33 -9.91
CA HIS A 251 33.77 -8.65 -10.28
C HIS A 251 33.90 -9.67 -9.13
N THR A 252 32.77 -10.18 -8.64
CA THR A 252 32.63 -11.44 -7.90
C THR A 252 31.14 -11.77 -7.79
N LEU A 253 30.58 -12.43 -8.82
CA LEU A 253 29.51 -13.40 -8.53
C LEU A 253 30.13 -14.48 -7.64
N PRO A 254 29.43 -15.04 -6.61
CA PRO A 254 28.27 -15.92 -6.84
C PRO A 254 27.22 -16.06 -5.69
N PHE A 255 26.10 -16.76 -5.99
CA PHE A 255 25.34 -17.69 -5.10
C PHE A 255 23.91 -17.45 -4.57
N ILE A 256 23.15 -16.38 -4.86
CA ILE A 256 21.75 -16.32 -4.34
C ILE A 256 20.66 -16.74 -5.34
N ILE A 257 20.99 -16.88 -6.64
CA ILE A 257 19.97 -17.26 -7.66
C ILE A 257 19.95 -18.78 -7.95
N ILE A 258 20.93 -19.56 -7.48
CA ILE A 258 20.98 -21.01 -7.74
C ILE A 258 20.15 -21.83 -6.72
N GLY A 259 19.88 -21.30 -5.53
CA GLY A 259 19.15 -22.02 -4.47
C GLY A 259 17.65 -22.22 -4.72
N LEU A 260 17.01 -21.35 -5.52
CA LEU A 260 15.57 -21.45 -5.80
C LEU A 260 15.27 -22.28 -7.05
N VAL A 261 16.23 -22.43 -7.96
CA VAL A 261 16.07 -23.22 -9.20
C VAL A 261 16.33 -24.71 -8.93
N ILE A 262 17.22 -25.07 -8.00
CA ILE A 262 17.49 -26.47 -7.66
C ILE A 262 16.35 -27.10 -6.83
N LEU A 263 15.65 -26.32 -5.98
CA LEU A 263 14.51 -26.82 -5.22
C LEU A 263 13.31 -27.18 -6.14
N VAL A 264 13.15 -26.45 -7.25
CA VAL A 264 12.09 -26.72 -8.24
C VAL A 264 12.41 -27.98 -9.07
N PHE A 265 13.68 -28.27 -9.34
CA PHE A 265 14.06 -29.48 -10.08
C PHE A 265 14.04 -30.76 -9.25
N VAL A 266 14.34 -30.72 -7.95
CA VAL A 266 14.29 -31.91 -7.09
C VAL A 266 12.84 -32.34 -6.78
N VAL A 267 11.91 -31.39 -6.70
CA VAL A 267 10.48 -31.71 -6.48
C VAL A 267 9.81 -32.25 -7.76
N MET A 268 10.32 -31.91 -8.94
CA MET A 268 9.79 -32.39 -10.23
C MET A 268 10.34 -33.76 -10.67
N ALA A 269 11.30 -34.34 -9.94
CA ALA A 269 11.87 -35.66 -10.23
C ALA A 269 11.36 -36.77 -9.28
N SER A 270 10.32 -36.50 -8.49
CA SER A 270 9.72 -37.48 -7.56
C SER A 270 8.20 -37.60 -7.71
N PHE A 271 7.67 -37.26 -8.89
CA PHE A 271 6.31 -37.57 -9.34
C PHE A 271 6.34 -38.09 -10.78
#